data_AF-A0A7C5NJN2-F1
#
_entry.id   AF-A0A7C5NJN2-F1
#
_cell.length_a   1.000
_cell.length_b   1.000
_cell.length_c   1.000
_cell.angle_alpha   90.00
_cell.angle_beta   90.00
_cell.angle_gamma   90.00
#
_symmetry.space_group_name_H-M   'P 1'
#
loop_
_entity.id
_entity.type
_entity.pdbx_description
1 polymer ?
#
loop_
_entity_poly.entity_id
_entity_poly.type
_entity_poly.pdbx_seq_one_letter_code
_entity_poly.pdbx_strand_id
1 'polypeptide(L)' 'MKCLSFIYNLTILLHENANEAKIDFHYSNQTLTIRADQSLYHAKEAIKSIEKPYPFAIILEARNKIPDYTF' A
#
# COMPACT_ATOMS: atom_id res chain seq x y z
N MET A 1 -11.03 18.80 2.61
CA MET A 1 -11.43 17.83 1.57
C MET A 1 -10.30 16.94 1.06
N LYS A 2 -9.04 17.41 0.97
CA LYS A 2 -7.91 16.65 0.41
C LYS A 2 -7.65 15.25 1.02
N CYS A 3 -7.81 15.09 2.33
CA CYS A 3 -7.61 13.78 2.98
C CYS A 3 -8.64 12.72 2.58
N LEU A 4 -9.90 13.11 2.40
CA LEU A 4 -10.96 12.18 1.98
C LEU A 4 -10.76 11.73 0.55
N SER A 5 -10.40 12.66 -0.34
CA SER A 5 -10.03 12.35 -1.72
C SER A 5 -8.82 11.41 -1.79
N PHE A 6 -7.81 11.63 -0.94
CA PHE A 6 -6.68 10.71 -0.83
C PHE A 6 -7.08 9.30 -0.40
N ILE A 7 -7.85 9.17 0.69
CA ILE A 7 -8.30 7.86 1.20
C ILE A 7 -9.13 7.13 0.14
N TYR A 8 -10.03 7.85 -0.54
CA TYR A 8 -10.87 7.29 -1.59
C TYR A 8 -10.03 6.78 -2.77
N ASN A 9 -9.14 7.62 -3.31
CA ASN A 9 -8.27 7.25 -4.44
C ASN A 9 -7.33 6.09 -4.07
N LEU A 10 -6.77 6.09 -2.86
CA LEU A 10 -5.94 5.01 -2.36
C LEU A 10 -6.73 3.69 -2.27
N THR A 11 -7.98 3.75 -1.80
CA THR A 11 -8.85 2.57 -1.69
C THR A 11 -9.19 1.98 -3.05
N ILE A 12 -9.56 2.81 -4.03
CA ILE A 12 -9.84 2.36 -5.40
C ILE A 12 -8.62 1.67 -6.00
N LEU A 13 -7.47 2.34 -5.94
CA LEU A 13 -6.23 1.84 -6.51
C LEU A 13 -5.86 0.48 -5.92
N LEU A 14 -5.94 0.35 -4.60
CA LEU A 14 -5.67 -0.91 -3.92
C LEU A 14 -6.69 -1.98 -4.32
N HIS A 15 -7.97 -1.64 -4.43
CA HIS A 15 -9.00 -2.60 -4.85
C HIS A 15 -8.77 -3.12 -6.27
N GLU A 16 -8.45 -2.23 -7.22
CA GLU A 16 -8.18 -2.59 -8.63
C GLU A 16 -6.92 -3.44 -8.79
N ASN A 17 -5.90 -3.21 -7.97
CA ASN A 17 -4.58 -3.83 -8.15
C ASN A 17 -4.30 -5.00 -7.19
N ALA A 18 -5.09 -5.18 -6.14
CA ALA A 18 -4.82 -6.17 -5.10
C ALA A 18 -5.82 -7.35 -5.05
N ASN A 19 -6.81 -7.42 -5.96
CA ASN A 19 -7.59 -8.62 -6.27
C ASN A 19 -7.93 -9.55 -5.06
N GLU A 20 -8.66 -9.00 -4.07
CA GLU A 20 -9.07 -9.65 -2.80
C GLU A 20 -7.99 -9.83 -1.71
N ALA A 21 -6.80 -9.24 -1.86
CA ALA A 21 -5.78 -9.24 -0.82
C ALA A 21 -6.31 -8.66 0.51
N LYS A 22 -5.91 -9.27 1.63
CA LYS A 22 -6.10 -8.71 2.96
C LYS A 22 -5.08 -7.61 3.22
N ILE A 23 -5.58 -6.38 3.28
CA ILE A 23 -4.76 -5.19 3.45
C ILE A 23 -4.87 -4.65 4.87
N ASP A 24 -3.72 -4.44 5.51
CA ASP A 24 -3.60 -3.81 6.82
C ASP A 24 -2.88 -2.46 6.68
N PHE A 25 -3.38 -1.43 7.38
CA PHE A 25 -2.79 -0.09 7.37
C PHE A 25 -2.20 0.24 8.73
N HIS A 26 -0.99 0.79 8.74
CA HIS A 26 -0.35 1.30 9.95
C HIS A 26 0.30 2.65 9.68
N TYR A 27 -0.03 3.66 10.47
CA TYR A 27 0.57 4.98 10.36
C TYR A 27 1.35 5.31 11.62
N SER A 28 2.65 5.56 11.47
CA SER A 28 3.55 5.95 12.55
C SER A 28 4.72 6.75 11.97
N ASN A 29 5.29 7.69 12.73
CA ASN A 29 6.47 8.47 12.33
C ASN A 29 6.40 9.05 10.90
N GLN A 30 5.26 9.65 10.53
CA GLN A 30 5.03 10.19 9.18
C GLN A 30 5.22 9.18 8.05
N THR A 31 4.91 7.91 8.34
CA THR A 31 5.04 6.80 7.41
C THR A 31 3.76 5.97 7.45
N LEU A 32 3.08 5.88 6.31
CA LEU A 32 1.97 4.96 6.10
C LEU A 32 2.53 3.65 5.56
N THR A 33 2.47 2.60 6.36
CA THR A 33 2.78 1.24 5.95
C THR A 33 1.51 0.53 5.54
N ILE A 34 1.49 0.01 4.32
CA ILE A 34 0.39 -0.76 3.74
C ILE A 34 0.90 -2.19 3.57
N ARG A 35 0.31 -3.12 4.31
CA ARG A 35 0.68 -4.53 4.27
C ARG A 35 -0.38 -5.29 3.50
N ALA A 36 0.02 -6.19 2.61
CA ALA A 36 -0.90 -7.13 1.97
C ALA A 36 -0.40 -8.56 2.13
N ASP A 37 -1.31 -9.52 2.10
CA ASP A 37 -1.00 -10.95 2.00
C ASP A 37 -0.63 -11.40 0.58
N GLN A 38 -0.70 -10.49 -0.39
CA GLN A 38 -0.31 -10.70 -1.78
C GLN A 38 0.68 -9.63 -2.27
N SER A 39 1.28 -9.86 -3.44
CA SER A 39 2.19 -8.90 -4.06
C SER A 39 1.46 -7.64 -4.52
N LEU A 40 1.87 -6.49 -4.01
CA LEU A 40 1.36 -5.17 -4.40
C LEU A 40 2.21 -4.51 -5.50
N TYR A 41 2.84 -5.31 -6.38
CA TYR A 41 3.79 -4.79 -7.37
C TYR A 41 3.16 -3.74 -8.30
N HIS A 42 1.96 -4.01 -8.82
CA HIS A 42 1.24 -3.07 -9.68
C HIS A 42 0.74 -1.84 -8.91
N ALA A 43 0.30 -2.04 -7.66
CA ALA A 43 -0.12 -0.94 -6.78
C ALA A 43 1.05 -0.01 -6.42
N LYS A 44 2.29 -0.50 -6.36
CA LYS A 44 3.48 0.31 -6.03
C LYS A 44 3.71 1.46 -7.00
N GLU A 45 3.59 1.20 -8.29
CA GLU A 45 3.78 2.22 -9.32
C GLU A 45 2.65 3.24 -9.30
N ALA A 46 1.40 2.77 -9.16
CA ALA A 46 0.24 3.64 -9.11
C ALA A 46 0.20 4.49 -7.83
N ILE A 47 0.67 3.98 -6.67
CA ILE A 47 0.70 4.74 -5.41
C ILE A 47 1.64 5.96 -5.51
N LYS A 48 2.70 5.88 -6.33
CA LYS A 48 3.61 7.02 -6.54
C LYS A 48 2.93 8.22 -7.22
N SER A 49 1.86 7.99 -7.98
CA SER A 49 1.14 9.05 -8.70
C SER A 49 -0.01 9.68 -7.89
N ILE A 50 -0.33 9.14 -6.71
CA ILE A 50 -1.37 9.72 -5.84
C ILE A 50 -0.86 11.02 -5.19
N GLU A 51 -1.66 12.08 -5.30
CA GLU A 51 -1.42 13.33 -4.55
C GLU A 51 -1.58 13.09 -3.04
N LYS A 52 -0.51 13.34 -2.29
CA LYS A 52 -0.54 13.23 -0.83
C LYS A 52 -1.12 14.51 -0.22
N PRO A 53 -2.05 14.40 0.76
CA PRO A 53 -2.65 15.57 1.41
C PRO A 53 -1.67 16.34 2.31
N TYR A 54 -0.59 15.68 2.74
CA TYR A 54 0.52 16.22 3.53
C TYR A 54 1.80 15.42 3.19
N PRO A 55 3.01 15.90 3.51
CA PRO A 55 4.23 15.13 3.29
C PRO A 55 4.34 13.96 4.28
N PHE A 56 4.36 12.73 3.75
CA PHE A 56 4.63 11.48 4.50
C PHE A 56 5.17 10.40 3.54
N ALA A 57 5.86 9.41 4.08
CA ALA A 57 6.32 8.24 3.33
C ALA A 57 5.21 7.20 3.20
N ILE A 58 5.19 6.45 2.09
CA ILE A 58 4.31 5.28 1.92
C ILE A 58 5.21 4.07 1.65
N ILE A 59 5.07 3.03 2.47
CA ILE A 59 5.81 1.78 2.37
C ILE A 59 4.81 0.66 2.09
N LEU A 60 5.13 -0.20 1.11
CA LEU A 60 4.34 -1.37 0.79
C LEU A 60 5.11 -2.62 1.24
N GLU A 61 4.51 -3.41 2.11
CA GLU A 61 5.07 -4.68 2.58
C GLU A 61 4.19 -5.82 2.08
N ALA A 62 4.73 -6.67 1.21
CA ALA A 62 4.09 -7.93 0.86
C ALA A 62 4.44 -8.97 1.91
N ARG A 63 3.46 -9.67 2.48
CA ARG A 63 3.68 -10.91 3.26
C ARG A 63 4.01 -12.07 2.32
N ASN A 64 4.93 -11.88 1.38
CA ASN A 64 5.57 -13.01 0.74
C ASN A 64 6.49 -13.61 1.80
N LYS A 65 6.03 -14.68 2.45
CA LYS A 65 6.93 -15.67 3.03
C LYS A 65 7.79 -16.17 1.88
N ILE A 66 8.94 -15.52 1.67
CA ILE A 66 10.02 -16.14 0.89
C ILE A 66 10.32 -17.43 1.66
N PRO A 67 10.12 -18.63 1.08
CA PRO A 67 10.59 -19.84 1.74
C PRO A 67 12.10 -19.69 1.85
N ASP A 68 12.65 -19.80 3.06
CA ASP A 68 14.08 -20.00 3.26
C ASP A 68 14.43 -21.32 2.56
N TYR A 69 14.93 -21.25 1.33
CA TYR A 69 15.63 -22.36 0.72
C TYR A 69 17.06 -22.33 1.23
N THR A 70 17.30 -23.07 2.30
CA THR A 70 18.66 -23.48 2.70
C THR A 70 19.19 -24.43 1.62
N PHE A 71 20.18 -23.97 0.86
CA PHE A 71 21.04 -24.84 0.03
C PHE A 71 22.11 -25.51 0.90
#